data_AF-G9L496-F1
#
_entry.id   AF-G9L496-F1
#
_cell.length_a   1.000
_cell.length_b   1.000
_cell.length_c   1.000
_cell.angle_alpha   90.00
_cell.angle_beta   90.00
_cell.angle_gamma   90.00
#
_symmetry.space_group_name_H-M   'P 1'
#
loop_
_entity.id
_entity.type
_entity.pdbx_description
1 polymer ?
#
loop_
_entity_poly.entity_id
_entity_poly.type
_entity_poly.pdbx_seq_one_letter_code
_entity_poly.pdbx_strand_id
1 'polypeptide(L)'
;YVSLCDNEKTGCKARELKSVYVDAVGQFLKLIFHENHVNKYNVYNQVALVAVNIIGDPADFGDESNITSREKLIDHYLGHNSEDPALEGTCTGKSDYISPLDDLAFDMYQDPEVAQIIRKLDERKREAVQKERYDYAKKLKQAIADLQKV
;
A
#
# COMPACT_ATOMS: atom_id res chain seq x y z
N TYR A 1 15.91 7.06 -12.72
CA TYR A 1 15.24 6.69 -13.98
C TYR A 1 14.86 5.22 -13.92
N VAL A 2 13.68 4.85 -14.40
CA VAL A 2 13.19 3.46 -14.38
C VAL A 2 13.03 3.00 -15.82
N SER A 3 13.81 1.99 -16.23
CA SER A 3 13.71 1.41 -17.56
C SER A 3 12.88 0.12 -17.55
N LEU A 4 12.11 -0.08 -18.61
CA LEU A 4 11.36 -1.32 -18.91
C LEU A 4 12.09 -2.11 -20.01
N CYS A 5 11.82 -3.41 -20.08
CA CYS A 5 12.38 -4.34 -21.04
C CYS A 5 11.82 -4.11 -22.47
N ASP A 6 12.61 -4.44 -23.49
CA ASP A 6 12.20 -4.42 -24.91
C ASP A 6 11.09 -5.44 -25.24
N ASN A 7 10.90 -6.41 -24.35
CA ASN A 7 9.89 -7.46 -24.44
C ASN A 7 10.07 -8.41 -25.65
N GLU A 8 11.25 -8.43 -26.30
CA GLU A 8 11.50 -9.26 -27.47
C GLU A 8 11.42 -10.76 -27.15
N LYS A 9 11.95 -11.14 -25.98
CA LYS A 9 11.98 -12.55 -25.50
C LYS A 9 10.59 -13.16 -25.34
N THR A 10 9.53 -12.35 -25.17
CA THR A 10 8.14 -12.83 -25.05
C THR A 10 7.36 -12.66 -26.36
N GLY A 11 8.02 -12.19 -27.42
CA GLY A 11 7.39 -11.84 -28.69
C GLY A 11 6.54 -10.57 -28.61
N CYS A 12 6.90 -9.63 -27.73
CA CYS A 12 6.19 -8.37 -27.48
C CYS A 12 4.74 -8.55 -27.00
N LYS A 13 4.44 -9.65 -26.30
CA LYS A 13 3.09 -9.99 -25.82
C LYS A 13 2.92 -9.86 -24.32
N ALA A 14 4.01 -9.88 -23.55
CA ALA A 14 3.92 -9.74 -22.11
C ALA A 14 3.68 -8.29 -21.70
N ARG A 15 3.07 -8.11 -20.53
CA ARG A 15 3.03 -6.83 -19.81
C ARG A 15 4.15 -6.83 -18.78
N GLU A 16 4.69 -5.66 -18.49
CA GLU A 16 5.68 -5.47 -17.43
C GLU A 16 5.07 -4.61 -16.32
N LEU A 17 5.18 -5.09 -15.08
CA LEU A 17 4.88 -4.35 -13.87
C LEU A 17 6.18 -4.16 -13.10
N LYS A 18 6.47 -2.92 -12.67
CA LYS A 18 7.71 -2.61 -11.97
C LYS A 18 7.42 -1.73 -10.75
N SER A 19 7.87 -2.20 -9.60
CA SER A 19 7.76 -1.50 -8.32
C SER A 19 9.10 -0.85 -7.96
N VAL A 20 9.05 0.38 -7.46
CA VAL A 20 10.24 1.14 -7.06
C VAL A 20 9.95 1.86 -5.75
N TYR A 21 10.89 1.78 -4.81
CA TYR A 21 10.82 2.54 -3.57
C TYR A 21 11.29 3.97 -3.80
N VAL A 22 10.52 4.92 -3.29
CA VAL A 22 10.84 6.34 -3.35
C VAL A 22 10.75 6.89 -1.94
N ASP A 23 11.88 7.30 -1.38
CA ASP A 23 11.94 7.98 -0.09
C ASP A 23 11.69 9.48 -0.29
N ALA A 24 10.42 9.86 -0.38
CA ALA A 24 10.01 11.24 -0.57
C ALA A 24 8.63 11.52 0.04
N VAL A 25 8.43 12.75 0.49
CA VAL A 25 7.14 13.29 0.91
C VAL A 25 6.66 14.28 -0.15
N GLY A 26 5.41 14.15 -0.61
CA GLY A 26 4.87 15.03 -1.63
C GLY A 26 3.37 14.85 -1.86
N GLN A 27 2.77 15.85 -2.51
CA GLN A 27 1.34 15.85 -2.86
C GLN A 27 1.09 15.43 -4.31
N PHE A 28 2.09 15.59 -5.19
CA PHE A 28 1.95 15.33 -6.61
C PHE A 28 2.99 14.35 -7.10
N LEU A 29 2.56 13.40 -7.93
CA LEU A 29 3.43 12.50 -8.67
C LEU A 29 3.42 12.91 -10.15
N LYS A 30 4.60 13.23 -10.70
CA LYS A 30 4.78 13.48 -12.13
C LYS A 30 5.44 12.29 -12.80
N LEU A 31 4.72 11.65 -13.73
CA LEU A 31 5.26 10.59 -14.58
C LEU A 31 5.70 11.18 -15.92
N ILE A 32 6.90 10.83 -16.37
CA ILE A 32 7.44 11.24 -17.68
C ILE A 32 7.75 9.97 -18.46
N PHE A 33 7.02 9.79 -19.56
CA PHE A 33 7.22 8.67 -20.48
C PHE A 33 8.14 9.12 -21.62
N HIS A 34 9.19 8.34 -21.86
CA HIS A 34 10.11 8.54 -22.97
C HIS A 34 9.66 7.71 -24.19
N GLU A 35 10.56 7.53 -25.16
CA GLU A 35 10.32 6.71 -26.34
C GLU A 35 10.01 5.24 -26.00
N ASN A 36 9.18 4.61 -26.82
CA ASN A 36 8.92 3.17 -26.76
C ASN A 36 10.08 2.37 -27.36
N HIS A 37 10.17 1.10 -26.98
CA HIS A 37 10.98 0.13 -27.73
C HIS A 37 10.35 -0.14 -29.09
N VAL A 38 11.15 -0.03 -30.15
CA VAL A 38 10.71 -0.27 -31.53
C VAL A 38 10.30 -1.73 -31.68
N ASN A 39 9.07 -1.96 -32.16
CA ASN A 39 8.61 -3.31 -32.48
C ASN A 39 7.57 -3.29 -33.60
N LYS A 40 7.41 -4.44 -34.28
CA LYS A 40 6.54 -4.58 -35.46
C LYS A 40 5.03 -4.37 -35.19
N TYR A 41 4.60 -4.39 -33.94
CA TYR A 41 3.20 -4.22 -33.56
C TYR A 41 2.84 -2.76 -33.23
N ASN A 42 3.83 -1.95 -32.84
CA ASN A 42 3.67 -0.54 -32.48
C ASN A 42 4.25 0.39 -33.55
N VAL A 43 3.61 0.42 -34.73
CA VAL A 43 4.08 1.19 -35.90
C VAL A 43 4.03 2.71 -35.66
N TYR A 44 3.24 3.16 -34.68
CA TYR A 44 3.03 4.58 -34.36
C TYR A 44 3.78 5.05 -33.11
N ASN A 45 4.70 4.24 -32.56
CA ASN A 45 5.52 4.61 -31.42
C ASN A 45 4.72 5.10 -30.20
N GLN A 46 3.58 4.45 -29.95
CA GLN A 46 2.69 4.78 -28.86
C GLN A 46 3.23 4.25 -27.53
N VAL A 47 2.98 4.98 -26.44
CA VAL A 47 3.23 4.53 -25.07
C VAL A 47 1.90 4.59 -24.30
N ALA A 48 1.59 3.54 -23.57
CA ALA A 48 0.37 3.43 -22.79
C ALA A 48 0.67 3.02 -21.34
N LEU A 49 -0.04 3.65 -20.40
CA LEU A 49 -0.05 3.26 -18.99
C LEU A 49 -1.34 2.46 -18.73
N VAL A 50 -1.19 1.25 -18.21
CA VAL A 50 -2.35 0.40 -17.88
C VAL A 50 -2.86 0.70 -16.48
N ALA A 51 -1.95 0.76 -15.50
CA ALA A 51 -2.28 0.99 -14.11
C ALA A 51 -1.08 1.56 -13.36
N VAL A 52 -1.35 2.26 -12.26
CA VAL A 52 -0.37 2.77 -11.30
C VAL A 52 -0.90 2.51 -9.90
N ASN A 53 -0.01 2.10 -9.00
CA ASN A 53 -0.31 1.97 -7.59
C ASN A 53 0.74 2.74 -6.80
N ILE A 54 0.26 3.58 -5.88
CA ILE A 54 1.09 4.42 -5.02
C ILE A 54 0.74 4.01 -3.60
N ILE A 55 1.73 3.49 -2.89
CA ILE A 55 1.60 3.01 -1.52
C ILE A 55 2.51 3.87 -0.65
N GLY A 56 1.96 4.47 0.39
CA GLY A 56 2.68 5.28 1.35
C GLY A 56 1.77 5.75 2.47
N ASP A 57 2.38 6.31 3.50
CA ASP A 57 1.65 6.90 4.62
C ASP A 57 1.22 8.32 4.28
N PRO A 58 0.06 8.79 4.81
CA PRO A 58 -0.31 10.19 4.71
C PRO A 58 0.78 11.04 5.36
N ALA A 59 1.19 12.10 4.68
CA ALA A 59 2.02 13.10 5.33
C ALA A 59 1.18 13.76 6.42
N ASP A 60 1.73 13.88 7.64
CA ASP A 60 1.17 14.70 8.71
C ASP A 60 1.20 16.18 8.26
N PHE A 61 0.26 16.55 7.40
CA PHE A 61 -0.18 17.93 7.33
C PHE A 61 -0.94 18.12 8.63
N GLY A 62 -0.24 18.60 9.66
CA GLY A 62 -0.86 19.06 10.88
C GLY A 62 -1.98 20.02 10.48
N ASP A 63 -3.20 19.50 10.43
CA ASP A 63 -4.37 20.30 10.23
C ASP A 63 -4.51 21.05 11.55
N GLU A 64 -3.86 22.21 11.63
CA GLU A 64 -4.24 23.29 12.56
C GLU A 64 -5.63 23.83 12.17
N SER A 65 -6.57 22.94 11.86
CA SER A 65 -7.98 23.25 12.00
C SER A 65 -8.21 23.36 13.50
N ASN A 66 -8.09 24.61 13.96
CA ASN A 66 -8.45 25.14 15.27
C ASN A 66 -9.85 24.69 15.71
N ILE A 67 -9.97 23.44 16.12
CA ILE A 67 -11.02 22.96 17.00
C ILE A 67 -10.30 22.07 17.99
N THR A 68 -9.61 22.69 18.94
CA THR A 68 -9.33 22.09 20.24
C THR A 68 -10.69 21.69 20.82
N SER A 69 -11.14 20.47 20.49
CA SER A 69 -12.36 19.91 21.06
C SER A 69 -12.26 20.06 22.56
N ARG A 70 -13.33 20.56 23.18
CA ARG A 70 -13.39 20.86 24.61
C ARG A 70 -12.90 19.69 25.47
N GLU A 71 -12.99 18.44 25.00
CA GLU A 71 -12.39 17.29 25.66
C GLU A 71 -10.86 17.41 25.86
N LYS A 72 -10.09 17.88 24.86
CA LYS A 72 -8.62 18.04 24.98
C LYS A 72 -8.21 19.11 26.00
N LEU A 73 -9.04 20.14 26.19
CA LEU A 73 -8.80 21.17 27.21
C LEU A 73 -9.08 20.67 28.63
N ILE A 74 -10.02 19.73 28.79
CA ILE A 74 -10.36 19.18 30.11
C ILE A 74 -9.24 18.29 30.64
N ASP A 75 -8.61 17.49 29.78
CA ASP A 75 -7.44 16.69 30.16
C ASP A 75 -6.25 17.54 30.61
N HIS A 76 -6.03 18.70 29.97
CA HIS A 76 -4.97 19.64 30.35
C HIS A 76 -5.19 20.28 31.74
N TYR A 77 -6.45 20.50 32.14
CA TYR A 77 -6.79 21.11 33.45
C TYR A 77 -6.81 20.11 34.61
N LEU A 78 -7.03 18.81 34.34
CA LEU A 78 -7.10 17.76 35.37
C LEU A 78 -5.73 17.18 35.77
N GLY A 79 -4.63 17.71 35.23
CA GLY A 79 -3.30 17.54 35.82
C GLY A 79 -2.81 16.10 35.89
N HIS A 80 -3.06 15.29 34.86
CA HIS A 80 -2.34 14.03 34.69
C HIS A 80 -0.95 14.32 34.11
N ASN A 81 -0.10 14.90 34.96
CA ASN A 81 1.32 15.10 34.66
C ASN A 81 2.02 13.73 34.63
N SER A 82 2.22 13.22 33.42
CA SER A 82 3.45 12.50 33.08
C SER A 82 4.00 13.09 31.78
N GLU A 83 4.11 14.42 31.73
CA GLU A 83 4.81 15.12 30.67
C GLU A 83 6.31 15.06 30.97
N ASP A 84 6.93 13.97 30.52
CA ASP A 84 8.36 13.99 30.19
C ASP A 84 8.49 14.53 28.75
N PRO A 85 9.01 15.75 28.55
CA PRO A 85 9.17 16.33 27.22
C PRO A 85 10.22 15.58 26.37
N ALA A 86 10.87 14.54 26.91
CA ALA A 86 11.74 13.63 26.17
C ALA A 86 10.99 12.53 25.38
N LEU A 87 9.66 12.40 25.52
CA LEU A 87 8.88 11.32 24.89
C LEU A 87 8.03 11.77 23.68
N GLU A 88 7.99 13.06 23.38
CA GLU A 88 7.39 13.68 22.16
C GLU A 88 8.25 13.43 20.89
N GLY A 89 8.84 12.25 20.76
CA GLY A 89 9.80 11.96 19.70
C GLY A 89 9.71 10.59 19.05
N THR A 90 8.93 9.63 19.57
CA THR A 90 9.00 8.26 19.05
C THR A 90 7.68 7.50 19.22
N CYS A 91 6.66 7.75 18.40
CA CYS A 91 5.51 6.83 18.25
C CYS A 91 4.58 7.12 17.05
N THR A 92 4.90 7.99 16.09
CA THR A 92 4.29 7.86 14.75
C THR A 92 5.02 6.74 14.04
N GLY A 93 4.61 5.52 14.36
CA GLY A 93 5.12 4.30 13.75
C GLY A 93 4.98 4.40 12.24
N LYS A 94 6.08 4.75 11.55
CA LYS A 94 6.26 4.46 10.14
C LYS A 94 5.92 2.99 9.98
N SER A 95 4.78 2.69 9.36
CA SER A 95 4.43 1.31 9.08
C SER A 95 5.28 0.91 7.90
N ASP A 96 6.53 0.49 8.17
CA ASP A 96 7.41 -0.13 7.16
C ASP A 96 6.80 -1.41 6.56
N TYR A 97 5.63 -1.82 7.06
CA TYR A 97 4.85 -2.91 6.54
C TYR A 97 3.87 -2.44 5.46
N ILE A 98 4.22 -2.72 4.21
CA ILE A 98 3.29 -2.71 3.08
C ILE A 98 2.66 -4.09 2.98
N SER A 99 1.32 -4.18 3.05
CA SER A 99 0.64 -5.46 2.89
C SER A 99 0.80 -5.97 1.46
N PRO A 100 1.15 -7.25 1.24
CA PRO A 100 1.15 -7.83 -0.10
C PRO A 100 -0.21 -7.78 -0.81
N LEU A 101 -1.31 -7.58 -0.06
CA LEU A 101 -2.67 -7.44 -0.61
C LEU A 101 -2.97 -6.03 -1.14
N ASP A 102 -2.11 -5.06 -0.81
CA ASP A 102 -2.19 -3.68 -1.28
C ASP A 102 -1.32 -3.47 -2.52
N ASP A 103 -0.48 -4.44 -2.89
CA ASP A 103 0.31 -4.41 -4.12
C ASP A 103 -0.57 -4.65 -5.35
N LEU A 104 -0.32 -3.91 -6.43
CA LEU A 104 -1.10 -3.99 -7.67
C LEU A 104 -0.98 -5.36 -8.34
N ALA A 105 0.14 -6.05 -8.11
CA ALA A 105 0.33 -7.40 -8.60
C ALA A 105 -0.80 -8.32 -8.11
N PHE A 106 -1.25 -8.17 -6.86
CA PHE A 106 -2.32 -8.98 -6.30
C PHE A 106 -3.63 -8.82 -7.09
N ASP A 107 -4.06 -7.58 -7.33
CA ASP A 107 -5.29 -7.29 -8.06
C ASP A 107 -5.21 -7.61 -9.57
N MET A 108 -4.00 -7.69 -10.14
CA MET A 108 -3.81 -8.01 -11.56
C MET A 108 -3.87 -9.52 -11.85
N TYR A 109 -3.46 -10.36 -10.89
CA TYR A 109 -3.38 -11.80 -11.07
C TYR A 109 -4.51 -12.57 -10.39
N GLN A 110 -5.23 -11.95 -9.45
CA GLN A 110 -6.38 -12.56 -8.80
C GLN A 110 -7.69 -12.11 -9.43
N ASP A 111 -8.67 -13.00 -9.47
CA ASP A 111 -10.05 -12.64 -9.77
C ASP A 111 -10.58 -11.59 -8.75
N PRO A 112 -11.32 -10.55 -9.18
CA PRO A 112 -11.80 -9.49 -8.30
C PRO A 112 -12.64 -10.00 -7.11
N GLU A 113 -13.47 -11.02 -7.29
CA GLU A 113 -14.30 -11.57 -6.21
C GLU A 113 -13.41 -12.32 -5.21
N VAL A 114 -12.46 -13.12 -5.69
CA VAL A 114 -11.51 -13.84 -4.84
C VAL A 114 -10.61 -12.87 -4.07
N ALA A 115 -10.13 -11.79 -4.71
CA ALA A 115 -9.33 -10.75 -4.08
C ALA A 115 -10.07 -10.09 -2.90
N GLN A 116 -11.36 -9.76 -3.09
CA GLN A 116 -12.20 -9.21 -2.02
C GLN A 116 -12.38 -10.19 -0.86
N ILE A 117 -12.60 -11.48 -1.16
CA ILE A 117 -12.71 -12.52 -0.13
C ILE A 117 -11.40 -12.64 0.65
N ILE A 118 -10.26 -12.68 -0.02
CA ILE A 118 -8.94 -12.76 0.62
C ILE A 118 -8.70 -11.57 1.54
N ARG A 119 -8.99 -10.33 1.09
CA ARG A 119 -8.87 -9.12 1.93
C ARG A 119 -9.70 -9.22 3.21
N LYS A 120 -10.96 -9.67 3.09
CA LYS A 120 -11.85 -9.87 4.23
C LYS A 120 -11.37 -10.96 5.19
N LEU A 121 -10.80 -12.04 4.67
CA LEU A 121 -10.21 -13.09 5.50
C LEU A 121 -8.96 -12.60 6.23
N ASP A 122 -8.13 -11.79 5.59
CA ASP A 122 -6.93 -11.23 6.19
C ASP A 122 -7.24 -10.25 7.32
N GLU A 123 -8.24 -9.39 7.14
CA GLU A 123 -8.74 -8.51 8.19
C GLU A 123 -9.21 -9.30 9.42
N ARG A 124 -10.05 -10.33 9.21
CA ARG A 124 -10.50 -11.22 10.29
C ARG A 124 -9.35 -11.98 10.95
N LYS A 125 -8.31 -12.32 10.18
CA LYS A 125 -7.10 -12.98 10.71
C LYS A 125 -6.38 -12.02 11.66
N ARG A 126 -6.21 -10.75 11.27
CA ARG A 126 -5.61 -9.71 12.12
C ARG A 126 -6.42 -9.50 13.40
N GLU A 127 -7.74 -9.39 13.29
CA GLU A 127 -8.60 -9.31 14.48
C GLU A 127 -8.49 -10.53 15.41
N ALA A 128 -8.42 -11.73 14.84
CA ALA A 128 -8.30 -12.96 15.62
C ALA A 128 -6.97 -13.02 16.38
N VAL A 129 -5.88 -12.54 15.76
CA VAL A 129 -4.57 -12.40 16.42
C VAL A 129 -4.65 -11.40 17.56
N GLN A 130 -5.27 -10.24 17.36
CA GLN A 130 -5.45 -9.21 18.42
C GLN A 130 -6.29 -9.72 19.59
N LYS A 131 -7.29 -10.58 19.32
CA LYS A 131 -8.14 -11.22 20.34
C LYS A 131 -7.51 -12.49 20.94
N GLU A 132 -6.24 -12.77 20.64
CA GLU A 132 -5.49 -13.96 21.07
C GLU A 132 -6.12 -15.31 20.67
N ARG A 133 -6.98 -15.31 19.65
CA ARG A 133 -7.64 -16.51 19.10
C ARG A 133 -6.76 -17.16 18.02
N TYR A 134 -5.57 -17.60 18.39
CA TYR A 134 -4.54 -18.06 17.46
C TYR A 134 -4.95 -19.28 16.61
N ASP A 135 -5.74 -20.22 17.15
CA ASP A 135 -6.25 -21.36 16.38
C ASP A 135 -7.17 -20.92 15.25
N TYR A 136 -8.00 -19.91 15.49
CA TYR A 136 -8.89 -19.36 14.47
C TYR A 136 -8.09 -18.56 13.42
N ALA A 137 -7.12 -17.76 13.85
CA ALA A 137 -6.21 -17.07 12.95
C ALA A 137 -5.45 -18.04 12.03
N LYS A 138 -5.02 -19.20 12.55
CA LYS A 138 -4.35 -20.25 11.78
C LYS A 138 -5.26 -20.83 10.68
N LYS A 139 -6.54 -21.07 11.00
CA LYS A 139 -7.53 -21.53 10.01
C LYS A 139 -7.75 -20.50 8.90
N LEU A 140 -7.85 -19.22 9.26
CA LEU A 140 -7.99 -18.12 8.28
C LEU A 140 -6.75 -18.01 7.38
N LYS A 141 -5.54 -18.11 7.96
CA LYS A 141 -4.29 -18.12 7.19
C LYS A 141 -4.27 -19.26 6.17
N GLN A 142 -4.71 -20.46 6.56
CA GLN A 142 -4.78 -21.61 5.66
C GLN A 142 -5.77 -21.36 4.52
N ALA A 143 -6.98 -20.86 4.83
CA ALA A 143 -7.99 -20.55 3.82
C ALA A 143 -7.50 -19.50 2.80
N ILE A 144 -6.78 -18.46 3.25
CA ILE A 144 -6.15 -17.48 2.36
C ILE A 144 -5.15 -18.15 1.42
N ALA A 145 -4.27 -19.00 1.95
CA ALA A 145 -3.25 -19.68 1.15
C ALA A 145 -3.86 -20.66 0.13
N ASP A 146 -5.03 -21.23 0.44
CA ASP A 146 -5.72 -22.12 -0.48
C ASP A 146 -6.45 -21.35 -1.58
N LEU A 147 -7.03 -20.18 -1.28
CA LEU A 147 -7.62 -19.29 -2.28
C LEU A 147 -6.59 -18.67 -3.23
N GLN A 148 -5.38 -18.39 -2.75
CA GLN A 148 -4.27 -17.88 -3.57
C GLN A 148 -3.71 -18.89 -4.58
N LYS A 149 -4.04 -20.18 -4.43
CA LYS A 149 -3.60 -21.25 -5.36
C LYS A 149 -4.58 -21.52 -6.49
N VAL A 150 -5.80 -20.99 -6.39
CA VAL A 150 -6.86 -21.16 -7.39
C VAL A 150 -6.64 -20.17 -8.53
#